data_AF-I1BQK0-F1
#
_entry.id   AF-I1BQK0-F1
#
_cell.length_a   1.000
_cell.length_b   1.000
_cell.length_c   1.000
_cell.angle_alpha   90.00
_cell.angle_beta   90.00
_cell.angle_gamma   90.00
#
_symmetry.space_group_name_H-M   'P 1'
#
loop_
_entity.id
_entity.type
_entity.pdbx_description
1 polymer ?
#
loop_
_entity_poly.entity_id
_entity_poly.type
_entity_poly.pdbx_seq_one_letter_code
_entity_poly.pdbx_strand_id
1 'polypeptide(L)'
;MRQIPLLINQSSTPLLLYSIVEKVICQLYQSTTNLAIEVYCRFLQILLELSVSVAKDTLSWILYSDDTRKYNAKVMASLLKSGLIPIDEYDVQLSKRLEKTVEMQLVEFSVELLRHCLFVAQPITSIEDHLLTIKALMKSNHEGVKEFIEDLSSQWTVRYKDVNPKDDTFTLRLLLSEWIRLYKHALTSKSVYDQFANKILDTVTADSDRLCFFFRLCTEVCVELYQPSKSQYVDAYSKLVGTIIYKSHGSIKMTSQVLSIVVLVIAQKQEKLGTQFNQKPFLKLLSSLFIELNNLFSHRLFLPLLLKQENDGWTVCYKLTVALLSFLRLLLSPMNEERSKLSRSTKTFYQGTLRFLVVMLHDYPEFLCKHYLSFIHLLPLSCIQLRNIILSAFPRTMILPDPFTITLGYMANNATKPKLLLEEVVMQH
;
A
#
# COMPACT_ATOMS: atom_id res chain seq x y z
N MET A 1 -1.16 37.14 16.14
CA MET A 1 -1.90 35.92 15.70
C MET A 1 -2.37 35.03 16.85
N ARG A 2 -1.60 34.77 17.92
CA ARG A 2 -2.06 33.88 19.03
C ARG A 2 -3.21 34.41 19.89
N GLN A 3 -3.36 35.74 20.01
CA GLN A 3 -4.40 36.34 20.86
C GLN A 3 -5.80 36.32 20.22
N ILE A 4 -5.91 36.29 18.89
CA ILE A 4 -7.20 36.33 18.20
C ILE A 4 -8.02 35.04 18.43
N PRO A 5 -7.46 33.82 18.28
CA PRO A 5 -8.16 32.60 18.65
C PRO A 5 -8.59 32.55 20.13
N LEU A 6 -7.77 33.11 21.03
CA LEU A 6 -8.08 33.16 22.47
C LEU A 6 -9.28 34.07 22.77
N LEU A 7 -9.35 35.24 22.13
CA LEU A 7 -10.47 36.16 22.26
C LEU A 7 -11.76 35.59 21.65
N ILE A 8 -11.65 34.86 20.53
CA ILE A 8 -12.80 34.19 19.90
C ILE A 8 -13.32 33.04 20.75
N ASN A 9 -12.42 32.24 21.35
CA ASN A 9 -12.83 31.14 22.23
C ASN A 9 -13.49 31.63 23.54
N GLN A 10 -13.19 32.87 23.96
CA GLN A 10 -13.85 33.54 25.08
C GLN A 10 -15.23 34.11 24.72
N SER A 11 -15.51 34.33 23.43
CA SER A 11 -16.83 34.73 22.95
C SER A 11 -17.67 33.49 22.62
N SER A 12 -18.75 33.27 23.36
CA SER A 12 -19.67 32.14 23.19
C SER A 12 -20.56 32.21 21.93
N THR A 13 -20.24 33.08 20.96
CA THR A 13 -21.06 33.34 19.76
C THR A 13 -20.43 32.78 18.48
N PRO A 14 -20.96 31.68 17.90
CA PRO A 14 -20.43 31.10 16.66
C PRO A 14 -20.43 32.09 15.48
N LEU A 15 -21.35 33.06 15.48
CA LEU A 15 -21.48 34.11 14.45
C LEU A 15 -20.23 34.98 14.29
N LEU A 16 -19.51 35.27 15.38
CA LEU A 16 -18.29 36.08 15.31
C LEU A 16 -17.17 35.30 14.57
N LEU A 17 -17.05 34.00 14.87
CA LEU A 17 -16.09 33.14 14.20
C LEU A 17 -16.39 33.02 12.70
N TYR A 18 -17.66 32.88 12.29
CA TYR A 18 -18.04 32.90 10.87
C TYR A 18 -17.56 34.19 10.17
N SER A 19 -17.85 35.36 10.75
CA SER A 19 -17.44 36.64 10.14
C SER A 19 -15.92 36.79 10.01
N ILE A 20 -15.17 36.29 11.00
CA ILE A 20 -13.71 36.31 10.97
C ILE A 20 -13.18 35.35 9.91
N VAL A 21 -13.71 34.12 9.85
CA VAL A 21 -13.33 33.12 8.84
C VAL A 21 -13.62 33.64 7.44
N GLU A 22 -14.78 34.25 7.21
CA GLU A 22 -15.14 34.85 5.93
C GLU A 22 -14.14 35.94 5.52
N LYS A 23 -13.79 36.86 6.42
CA LYS A 23 -12.78 37.89 6.16
C LYS A 23 -11.41 37.29 5.85
N VAL A 24 -11.00 36.25 6.58
CA VAL A 24 -9.72 35.56 6.35
C VAL A 24 -9.71 34.89 4.97
N ILE A 25 -10.80 34.25 4.56
CA ILE A 25 -10.94 33.66 3.22
C ILE A 25 -10.87 34.74 2.14
N CYS A 26 -11.59 35.85 2.30
CA CYS A 26 -11.53 36.97 1.36
C CYS A 26 -10.09 37.51 1.19
N GLN A 27 -9.38 37.73 2.30
CA GLN A 27 -7.98 38.19 2.25
C GLN A 27 -7.03 37.13 1.67
N LEU A 28 -7.28 35.85 1.95
CA LEU A 28 -6.53 34.74 1.37
C LEU A 28 -6.62 34.74 -0.16
N TYR A 29 -7.82 34.88 -0.73
CA TYR A 29 -8.01 34.89 -2.19
C TYR A 29 -7.55 36.19 -2.87
N GLN A 30 -7.44 37.29 -2.12
CA GLN A 30 -6.86 38.57 -2.59
C GLN A 30 -5.33 38.63 -2.49
N SER A 31 -4.70 37.67 -1.81
CA SER A 31 -3.26 37.67 -1.57
C SER A 31 -2.46 37.30 -2.83
N THR A 32 -1.39 38.05 -3.09
CA THR A 32 -0.52 37.84 -4.26
C THR A 32 0.80 37.15 -3.93
N THR A 33 1.23 37.16 -2.65
CA THR A 33 2.51 36.60 -2.22
C THR A 33 2.35 35.22 -1.58
N ASN A 34 3.30 34.31 -1.84
CA ASN A 34 3.28 32.95 -1.28
C ASN A 34 3.29 32.97 0.25
N LEU A 35 4.07 33.87 0.86
CA LEU A 35 4.13 34.01 2.33
C LEU A 35 2.77 34.39 2.92
N ALA A 36 2.07 35.37 2.33
CA ALA A 36 0.75 35.76 2.81
C ALA A 36 -0.24 34.60 2.71
N ILE A 37 -0.24 33.88 1.58
CA ILE A 37 -1.11 32.71 1.36
C ILE A 37 -0.84 31.63 2.43
N GLU A 38 0.41 31.29 2.70
CA GLU A 38 0.76 30.29 3.73
C GLU A 38 0.37 30.75 5.14
N VAL A 39 0.58 32.02 5.47
CA VAL A 39 0.19 32.63 6.76
C VAL A 39 -1.33 32.58 6.94
N TYR A 40 -2.11 32.96 5.93
CA TYR A 40 -3.56 32.90 5.98
C TYR A 40 -4.08 31.46 6.02
N CYS A 41 -3.47 30.52 5.29
CA CYS A 41 -3.82 29.09 5.38
C CYS A 41 -3.59 28.56 6.79
N ARG A 42 -2.45 28.90 7.41
CA ARG A 42 -2.16 28.45 8.78
C ARG A 42 -3.10 29.10 9.79
N PHE A 43 -3.44 30.36 9.60
CA PHE A 43 -4.39 31.05 10.47
C PHE A 43 -5.80 30.46 10.33
N LEU A 44 -6.24 30.20 9.10
CA LEU A 44 -7.51 29.55 8.82
C LEU A 44 -7.59 28.16 9.48
N GLN A 45 -6.53 27.35 9.39
CA GLN A 45 -6.46 26.06 10.07
C GLN A 45 -6.71 26.17 11.58
N ILE A 46 -6.06 27.13 12.25
CA ILE A 46 -6.25 27.36 13.68
C ILE A 46 -7.70 27.79 13.98
N LEU A 47 -8.31 28.62 13.14
CA LEU A 47 -9.69 29.06 13.32
C LEU A 47 -10.70 27.94 13.12
N LEU A 48 -10.49 27.07 12.13
CA LEU A 48 -11.39 25.94 11.85
C LEU A 48 -11.29 24.84 12.92
N GLU A 49 -10.16 24.72 13.61
CA GLU A 49 -10.02 23.84 14.78
C GLU A 49 -10.86 24.30 15.98
N LEU A 50 -11.26 25.58 16.05
CA LEU A 50 -12.10 26.11 17.14
C LEU A 50 -13.57 25.65 17.04
N SER A 51 -14.07 25.41 15.83
CA SER A 51 -15.47 25.00 15.61
C SER A 51 -15.63 24.07 14.42
N VAL A 52 -16.09 22.86 14.72
CA VAL A 52 -16.40 21.83 13.72
C VAL A 52 -17.52 22.27 12.78
N SER A 53 -18.50 23.06 13.23
CA SER A 53 -19.59 23.54 12.36
C SER A 53 -19.07 24.52 11.31
N VAL A 54 -18.27 25.50 11.74
CA VAL A 54 -17.67 26.50 10.84
C VAL A 54 -16.73 25.83 9.85
N ALA A 55 -15.95 24.84 10.29
CA ALA A 55 -15.10 24.04 9.43
C ALA A 55 -15.89 23.30 8.35
N LYS A 56 -17.00 22.66 8.71
CA LYS A 56 -17.87 21.95 7.76
C LYS A 56 -18.49 22.90 6.74
N ASP A 57 -19.00 24.05 7.17
CA ASP A 57 -19.63 25.02 6.26
C ASP A 57 -18.60 25.67 5.32
N THR A 58 -17.42 25.99 5.85
CA THR A 58 -16.30 26.52 5.06
C THR A 58 -15.87 25.52 3.98
N LEU A 59 -15.69 24.26 4.37
CA LEU A 59 -15.35 23.18 3.45
C LEU A 59 -16.46 22.95 2.43
N SER A 60 -17.72 23.01 2.85
CA SER A 60 -18.88 22.91 1.96
C SER A 60 -18.88 24.02 0.90
N TRP A 61 -18.63 25.26 1.31
CA TRP A 61 -18.50 26.38 0.37
C TRP A 61 -17.34 26.17 -0.61
N ILE A 62 -16.16 25.75 -0.13
CA ILE A 62 -15.01 25.51 -1.02
C ILE A 62 -15.32 24.41 -2.05
N LEU A 63 -15.89 23.28 -1.61
CA LEU A 63 -16.13 22.10 -2.44
C LEU A 63 -17.31 22.25 -3.41
N TYR A 64 -18.42 22.82 -2.95
CA TYR A 64 -19.71 22.72 -3.66
C TYR A 64 -20.23 24.03 -4.23
N SER A 65 -19.72 25.20 -3.84
CA SER A 65 -20.23 26.46 -4.39
C SER A 65 -19.81 26.69 -5.85
N ASP A 66 -20.71 27.29 -6.63
CA ASP A 66 -20.43 27.75 -7.99
C ASP A 66 -19.95 29.20 -7.96
N ASP A 67 -18.75 29.41 -7.44
CA ASP A 67 -18.12 30.73 -7.31
C ASP A 67 -16.77 30.76 -8.04
N THR A 68 -16.69 31.56 -9.11
CA THR A 68 -15.48 31.73 -9.94
C THR A 68 -14.36 32.44 -9.20
N ARG A 69 -14.65 33.18 -8.11
CA ARG A 69 -13.63 33.82 -7.26
C ARG A 69 -12.70 32.80 -6.60
N LYS A 70 -13.10 31.53 -6.57
CA LYS A 70 -12.29 30.41 -6.06
C LYS A 70 -11.21 29.96 -7.06
N TYR A 71 -11.23 30.44 -8.30
CA TYR A 71 -10.28 30.05 -9.34
C TYR A 71 -8.92 30.73 -9.15
N ASN A 72 -8.28 30.49 -8.00
CA ASN A 72 -6.92 30.88 -7.70
C ASN A 72 -6.09 29.63 -7.39
N ALA A 73 -5.31 29.18 -8.39
CA ALA A 73 -4.58 27.92 -8.33
C ALA A 73 -3.53 27.89 -7.20
N LYS A 74 -2.86 29.03 -6.92
CA LYS A 74 -1.87 29.15 -5.83
C LYS A 74 -2.52 28.97 -4.46
N VAL A 75 -3.66 29.64 -4.24
CA VAL A 75 -4.41 29.52 -3.00
C VAL A 75 -4.92 28.10 -2.81
N MET A 76 -5.53 27.51 -3.84
CA MET A 76 -6.07 26.16 -3.76
C MET A 76 -4.96 25.11 -3.53
N ALA A 77 -3.81 25.24 -4.18
CA ALA A 77 -2.64 24.40 -3.93
C ALA A 77 -2.15 24.50 -2.47
N SER A 78 -2.13 25.72 -1.90
CA SER A 78 -1.75 25.93 -0.50
C SER A 78 -2.78 25.37 0.49
N LEU A 79 -4.08 25.44 0.17
CA LEU A 79 -5.15 24.82 0.96
C LEU A 79 -5.07 23.28 0.95
N LEU A 80 -4.70 22.69 -0.19
CA LEU A 80 -4.42 21.25 -0.29
C LEU A 80 -3.17 20.87 0.51
N LYS A 81 -2.09 21.65 0.39
CA LYS A 81 -0.83 21.46 1.14
C LYS A 81 -1.03 21.50 2.65
N SER A 82 -1.91 22.36 3.15
CA SER A 82 -2.20 22.49 4.59
C SER A 82 -3.16 21.41 5.12
N GLY A 83 -3.75 20.60 4.24
CA GLY A 83 -4.74 19.58 4.61
C GLY A 83 -6.10 20.14 5.00
N LEU A 84 -6.38 21.42 4.69
CA LEU A 84 -7.68 22.06 4.93
C LEU A 84 -8.78 21.52 4.01
N ILE A 85 -8.38 21.02 2.83
CA ILE A 85 -9.28 20.43 1.85
C ILE A 85 -8.94 18.95 1.68
N PRO A 86 -9.91 18.04 1.86
CA PRO A 86 -9.71 16.62 1.59
C PRO A 86 -9.57 16.40 0.09
N ILE A 87 -8.37 15.98 -0.33
CA ILE A 87 -8.01 15.83 -1.74
C ILE A 87 -8.89 14.82 -2.49
N ASP A 88 -9.25 13.70 -1.86
CA ASP A 88 -10.08 12.66 -2.48
C ASP A 88 -11.49 13.20 -2.82
N GLU A 89 -12.05 14.08 -1.98
CA GLU A 89 -13.34 14.73 -2.24
C GLU A 89 -13.21 15.86 -3.28
N TYR A 90 -12.13 16.64 -3.19
CA TYR A 90 -11.89 17.73 -4.13
C TYR A 90 -11.70 17.22 -5.56
N ASP A 91 -10.94 16.14 -5.76
CA ASP A 91 -10.76 15.49 -7.06
C ASP A 91 -12.11 15.04 -7.67
N VAL A 92 -13.02 14.50 -6.85
CA VAL A 92 -14.38 14.11 -7.31
C VAL A 92 -15.20 15.31 -7.73
N GLN A 93 -15.20 16.39 -6.95
CA GLN A 93 -16.02 17.56 -7.27
C GLN A 93 -15.47 18.30 -8.49
N LEU A 94 -14.16 18.51 -8.56
CA LEU A 94 -13.53 19.19 -9.69
C LEU A 94 -13.73 18.41 -10.99
N SER A 95 -13.55 17.08 -10.97
CA SER A 95 -13.78 16.25 -12.16
C SER A 95 -15.23 16.32 -12.64
N LYS A 96 -16.22 16.26 -11.72
CA LYS A 96 -17.64 16.36 -12.07
C LYS A 96 -17.99 17.69 -12.70
N ARG A 97 -17.37 18.79 -12.25
CA ARG A 97 -17.58 20.12 -12.83
C ARG A 97 -16.98 20.21 -14.23
N LEU A 98 -15.74 19.72 -14.40
CA LEU A 98 -15.09 19.66 -15.71
C LEU A 98 -15.87 18.81 -16.72
N GLU A 99 -16.52 17.73 -16.28
CA GLU A 99 -17.35 16.89 -17.18
C GLU A 99 -18.68 17.53 -17.58
N LYS A 100 -19.21 18.48 -16.80
CA LYS A 100 -20.50 19.13 -17.04
C LYS A 100 -20.39 20.46 -17.79
N THR A 101 -19.25 21.14 -17.68
CA THR A 101 -19.12 22.54 -18.05
C THR A 101 -18.11 22.72 -19.19
N VAL A 102 -18.37 23.67 -20.10
CA VAL A 102 -17.47 24.06 -21.21
C VAL A 102 -16.70 25.35 -20.87
N GLU A 103 -16.64 25.72 -19.60
CA GLU A 103 -16.03 26.97 -19.13
C GLU A 103 -14.50 26.89 -19.24
N MET A 104 -13.92 27.71 -20.11
CA MET A 104 -12.47 27.77 -20.30
C MET A 104 -11.72 28.12 -19.01
N GLN A 105 -12.27 29.06 -18.23
CA GLN A 105 -11.67 29.51 -16.97
C GLN A 105 -11.47 28.36 -15.97
N LEU A 106 -12.42 27.42 -15.91
CA LEU A 106 -12.31 26.26 -15.03
C LEU A 106 -11.22 25.28 -15.52
N VAL A 107 -11.11 25.09 -16.84
CA VAL A 107 -10.09 24.24 -17.46
C VAL A 107 -8.69 24.82 -17.21
N GLU A 108 -8.49 26.11 -17.49
CA GLU A 108 -7.23 26.82 -17.25
C GLU A 108 -6.85 26.79 -15.77
N PHE A 109 -7.80 27.09 -14.88
CA PHE A 109 -7.59 26.99 -13.43
C PHE A 109 -7.16 25.58 -13.00
N SER A 110 -7.80 24.54 -13.55
CA SER A 110 -7.52 23.14 -13.20
C SER A 110 -6.12 22.72 -13.66
N VAL A 111 -5.71 23.12 -14.87
CA VAL A 111 -4.35 22.88 -15.38
C VAL A 111 -3.32 23.60 -14.50
N GLU A 112 -3.53 24.88 -14.20
CA GLU A 112 -2.60 25.66 -13.37
C GLU A 112 -2.50 25.11 -11.94
N LEU A 113 -3.63 24.66 -11.36
CA LEU A 113 -3.65 24.02 -10.05
C LEU A 113 -2.80 22.74 -10.05
N LEU A 114 -2.98 21.87 -11.06
CA LEU A 114 -2.20 20.64 -11.18
C LEU A 114 -0.71 20.93 -11.40
N ARG A 115 -0.37 21.97 -12.18
CA ARG A 115 1.03 22.42 -12.34
C ARG A 115 1.64 22.82 -10.99
N HIS A 116 0.93 23.63 -10.19
CA HIS A 116 1.36 24.01 -8.85
C HIS A 116 1.45 22.84 -7.86
N CYS A 117 0.67 21.78 -8.06
CA CYS A 117 0.70 20.62 -7.16
C CYS A 117 1.77 19.58 -7.55
N LEU A 118 2.00 19.38 -8.85
CA LEU A 118 2.80 18.25 -9.37
C LEU A 118 4.20 18.63 -9.87
N PHE A 119 4.40 19.85 -10.38
CA PHE A 119 5.66 20.26 -11.04
C PHE A 119 6.62 21.05 -10.13
N VAL A 120 6.33 21.12 -8.84
CA VAL A 120 7.19 21.78 -7.85
C VAL A 120 8.28 20.81 -7.38
N ALA A 121 9.46 21.34 -6.99
CA ALA A 121 10.60 20.55 -6.51
C ALA A 121 10.24 19.52 -5.42
N GLN A 122 9.26 19.86 -4.57
CA GLN A 122 8.58 18.94 -3.67
C GLN A 122 7.09 18.94 -4.02
N PRO A 123 6.59 17.93 -4.74
CA PRO A 123 5.18 17.84 -5.11
C PRO A 123 4.29 17.85 -3.86
N ILE A 124 3.20 18.62 -3.93
CA ILE A 124 2.20 18.73 -2.86
C ILE A 124 1.32 17.49 -2.84
N THR A 125 0.95 17.02 -4.04
CA THR A 125 0.12 15.85 -4.29
C THR A 125 0.76 14.98 -5.37
N SER A 126 0.09 13.87 -5.68
CA SER A 126 0.50 12.91 -6.69
C SER A 126 -0.54 12.77 -7.80
N ILE A 127 -0.17 12.12 -8.91
CA ILE A 127 -1.11 11.81 -10.00
C ILE A 127 -2.28 10.96 -9.49
N GLU A 128 -1.98 10.04 -8.58
CA GLU A 128 -2.92 9.15 -7.92
C GLU A 128 -3.99 9.92 -7.12
N ASP A 129 -3.63 11.08 -6.57
CA ASP A 129 -4.55 11.94 -5.82
C ASP A 129 -5.50 12.75 -6.74
N HIS A 130 -5.14 12.95 -8.02
CA HIS A 130 -5.88 13.77 -9.00
C HIS A 130 -6.42 12.98 -10.21
N LEU A 131 -6.57 11.66 -10.06
CA LEU A 131 -6.89 10.75 -11.17
C LEU A 131 -8.15 11.17 -11.94
N LEU A 132 -9.24 11.53 -11.26
CA LEU A 132 -10.49 11.85 -11.96
C LEU A 132 -10.38 13.19 -12.68
N THR A 133 -9.76 14.17 -12.06
CA THR A 133 -9.52 15.49 -12.65
C THR A 133 -8.69 15.37 -13.92
N ILE A 134 -7.58 14.62 -13.87
CA ILE A 134 -6.71 14.39 -15.03
C ILE A 134 -7.49 13.69 -16.15
N LYS A 135 -8.27 12.66 -15.83
CA LYS A 135 -9.11 11.96 -16.83
C LYS A 135 -10.19 12.85 -17.44
N ALA A 136 -10.81 13.72 -16.66
CA ALA A 136 -11.79 14.68 -17.17
C ALA A 136 -11.12 15.66 -18.14
N LEU A 137 -9.93 16.18 -17.78
CA LEU A 137 -9.13 17.04 -18.65
C LEU A 137 -8.71 16.33 -19.95
N MET A 138 -8.29 15.06 -19.90
CA MET A 138 -7.91 14.30 -21.09
C MET A 138 -9.04 14.14 -22.13
N LYS A 139 -10.31 14.37 -21.75
CA LYS A 139 -11.45 14.41 -22.70
C LYS A 139 -11.60 15.75 -23.41
N SER A 140 -10.93 16.80 -22.92
CA SER A 140 -10.93 18.14 -23.50
C SER A 140 -9.98 18.24 -24.69
N ASN A 141 -10.37 19.01 -25.70
CA ASN A 141 -9.53 19.30 -26.87
C ASN A 141 -8.68 20.57 -26.72
N HIS A 142 -8.70 21.20 -25.53
CA HIS A 142 -7.97 22.44 -25.28
C HIS A 142 -6.45 22.27 -25.42
N GLU A 143 -5.78 23.21 -26.08
CA GLU A 143 -4.34 23.15 -26.35
C GLU A 143 -3.50 23.11 -25.08
N GLY A 144 -3.78 24.00 -24.12
CA GLY A 144 -3.08 24.01 -22.83
C GLY A 144 -3.27 22.73 -22.00
N VAL A 145 -4.34 21.96 -22.26
CA VAL A 145 -4.51 20.64 -21.64
C VAL A 145 -3.62 19.61 -22.32
N LYS A 146 -3.52 19.62 -23.65
CA LYS A 146 -2.63 18.72 -24.39
C LYS A 146 -1.18 18.92 -23.99
N GLU A 147 -0.73 20.18 -23.96
CA GLU A 147 0.61 20.55 -23.49
C GLU A 147 0.86 20.06 -22.05
N PHE A 148 -0.09 20.28 -21.13
CA PHE A 148 0.02 19.79 -19.76
C PHE A 148 0.13 18.26 -19.67
N ILE A 149 -0.66 17.52 -20.45
CA ILE A 149 -0.61 16.06 -20.47
C ILE A 149 0.71 15.55 -21.10
N GLU A 150 1.22 16.23 -22.12
CA GLU A 150 2.53 15.95 -22.72
C GLU A 150 3.67 16.19 -21.72
N ASP A 151 3.65 17.32 -21.00
CA ASP A 151 4.59 17.62 -19.93
C ASP A 151 4.54 16.56 -18.82
N LEU A 152 3.34 16.19 -18.39
CA LEU A 152 3.15 15.19 -17.33
C LEU A 152 3.61 13.80 -17.79
N SER A 153 3.35 13.45 -19.04
CA SER A 153 3.79 12.19 -19.64
C SER A 153 5.31 12.14 -19.80
N SER A 154 5.93 13.22 -20.28
CA SER A 154 7.37 13.30 -20.53
C SER A 154 8.19 13.19 -19.25
N GLN A 155 7.73 13.79 -18.15
CA GLN A 155 8.36 13.68 -16.82
C GLN A 155 8.57 12.22 -16.40
N TRP A 156 7.62 11.35 -16.74
CA TRP A 156 7.67 9.92 -16.38
C TRP A 156 8.34 9.08 -17.45
N THR A 157 8.08 9.36 -18.72
CA THR A 157 8.65 8.59 -19.84
C THR A 157 10.16 8.71 -19.88
N VAL A 158 10.72 9.91 -19.66
CA VAL A 158 12.17 10.13 -19.63
C VAL A 158 12.85 9.31 -18.52
N ARG A 159 12.20 9.15 -17.36
CA ARG A 159 12.74 8.38 -16.23
C ARG A 159 12.91 6.88 -16.54
N TYR A 160 12.14 6.35 -17.48
CA TYR A 160 12.11 4.92 -17.79
C TYR A 160 12.48 4.60 -19.24
N LYS A 161 13.06 5.55 -19.97
CA LYS A 161 13.38 5.42 -21.41
C LYS A 161 14.19 4.16 -21.73
N ASP A 162 15.12 3.78 -20.86
CA ASP A 162 16.01 2.62 -21.07
C ASP A 162 15.38 1.28 -20.66
N VAL A 163 14.23 1.31 -19.98
CA VAL A 163 13.62 0.14 -19.33
C VAL A 163 12.21 -0.14 -19.88
N ASN A 164 11.51 0.87 -20.40
CA ASN A 164 10.17 0.74 -20.92
C ASN A 164 10.18 0.34 -22.41
N PRO A 165 9.66 -0.84 -22.79
CA PRO A 165 9.67 -1.27 -24.19
C PRO A 165 8.71 -0.48 -25.11
N LYS A 166 7.70 0.22 -24.58
CA LYS A 166 6.60 0.80 -25.38
C LYS A 166 6.33 2.30 -25.15
N ASP A 167 7.15 2.98 -24.35
CA ASP A 167 6.97 4.40 -23.98
C ASP A 167 5.56 4.79 -23.46
N ASP A 168 4.84 3.82 -22.89
CA ASP A 168 3.48 3.95 -22.36
C ASP A 168 3.44 4.13 -20.82
N THR A 169 4.53 4.63 -20.22
CA THR A 169 4.69 4.70 -18.76
C THR A 169 3.55 5.48 -18.09
N PHE A 170 3.13 6.59 -18.70
CA PHE A 170 2.03 7.41 -18.19
C PHE A 170 0.72 6.62 -18.13
N THR A 171 0.40 5.88 -19.20
CA THR A 171 -0.79 5.02 -19.26
C THR A 171 -0.76 3.93 -18.19
N LEU A 172 0.38 3.27 -18.00
CA LEU A 172 0.55 2.25 -16.96
C LEU A 172 0.41 2.83 -15.55
N ARG A 173 0.89 4.06 -15.33
CA ARG A 173 0.71 4.76 -14.04
C ARG A 173 -0.74 5.15 -13.78
N LEU A 174 -1.50 5.53 -14.81
CA LEU A 174 -2.94 5.77 -14.69
C LEU A 174 -3.70 4.49 -14.34
N LEU A 175 -3.31 3.33 -14.89
CA LEU A 175 -3.90 2.03 -14.50
C LEU A 175 -3.64 1.70 -13.03
N LEU A 176 -2.43 1.95 -12.53
CA LEU A 176 -2.13 1.82 -11.10
C LEU A 176 -3.00 2.77 -10.26
N SER A 177 -3.15 4.02 -10.68
CA SER A 177 -3.97 5.03 -10.00
C SER A 177 -5.44 4.59 -9.92
N GLU A 178 -6.00 4.06 -11.01
CA GLU A 178 -7.35 3.48 -11.05
C GLU A 178 -7.51 2.34 -10.04
N TRP A 179 -6.53 1.43 -9.99
CA TRP A 179 -6.54 0.33 -9.04
C TRP A 179 -6.50 0.83 -7.58
N ILE A 180 -5.62 1.78 -7.28
CA ILE A 180 -5.50 2.37 -5.94
C ILE A 180 -6.82 2.99 -5.51
N ARG A 181 -7.48 3.72 -6.42
CA ARG A 181 -8.79 4.31 -6.16
C ARG A 181 -9.86 3.26 -5.91
N LEU A 182 -9.87 2.19 -6.72
CA LEU A 182 -10.77 1.05 -6.54
C LEU A 182 -10.58 0.38 -5.17
N TYR A 183 -9.33 0.25 -4.74
CA TYR A 183 -8.97 -0.33 -3.44
C TYR A 183 -9.43 0.53 -2.25
N LYS A 184 -9.35 1.86 -2.37
CA LYS A 184 -9.83 2.80 -1.33
C LYS A 184 -11.34 2.72 -1.10
N HIS A 185 -12.11 2.25 -2.08
CA HIS A 185 -13.56 2.22 -1.99
C HIS A 185 -14.04 1.08 -1.08
N ALA A 186 -14.66 1.42 0.05
CA ALA A 186 -14.97 0.50 1.16
C ALA A 186 -15.88 -0.69 0.78
N LEU A 187 -16.70 -0.56 -0.27
CA LEU A 187 -17.69 -1.56 -0.68
C LEU A 187 -17.31 -2.32 -1.95
N THR A 188 -16.04 -2.30 -2.35
CA THR A 188 -15.59 -3.01 -3.56
C THR A 188 -15.64 -4.53 -3.36
N SER A 189 -16.41 -5.21 -4.21
CA SER A 189 -16.53 -6.67 -4.19
C SER A 189 -15.33 -7.37 -4.85
N LYS A 190 -15.13 -8.65 -4.51
CA LYS A 190 -14.09 -9.48 -5.14
C LYS A 190 -14.24 -9.55 -6.67
N SER A 191 -15.46 -9.57 -7.19
CA SER A 191 -15.71 -9.64 -8.64
C SER A 191 -15.20 -8.41 -9.38
N VAL A 192 -15.30 -7.21 -8.79
CA VAL A 192 -14.81 -5.98 -9.41
C VAL A 192 -13.28 -5.94 -9.42
N TYR A 193 -12.63 -6.37 -8.33
CA TYR A 193 -11.17 -6.55 -8.31
C TYR A 193 -10.71 -7.53 -9.39
N ASP A 194 -11.42 -8.63 -9.54
CA ASP A 194 -11.13 -9.66 -10.54
C ASP A 194 -11.28 -9.13 -11.98
N GLN A 195 -12.34 -8.37 -12.28
CA GLN A 195 -12.55 -7.74 -13.58
C GLN A 195 -11.45 -6.74 -13.91
N PHE A 196 -11.05 -5.92 -12.93
CA PHE A 196 -9.99 -4.94 -13.14
C PHE A 196 -8.61 -5.58 -13.31
N ALA A 197 -8.32 -6.64 -12.54
CA ALA A 197 -7.09 -7.40 -12.70
C ALA A 197 -7.01 -8.06 -14.08
N ASN A 198 -8.13 -8.58 -14.60
CA ASN A 198 -8.19 -9.09 -15.97
C ASN A 198 -7.92 -7.97 -16.99
N LYS A 199 -8.52 -6.78 -16.83
CA LYS A 199 -8.21 -5.62 -17.68
C LYS A 199 -6.70 -5.30 -17.69
N ILE A 200 -6.03 -5.30 -16.53
CA ILE A 200 -4.58 -5.10 -16.45
C ILE A 200 -3.85 -6.23 -17.17
N LEU A 201 -4.23 -7.48 -16.92
CA LEU A 201 -3.63 -8.65 -17.57
C LEU A 201 -3.74 -8.52 -19.09
N ASP A 202 -4.91 -8.27 -19.63
CA ASP A 202 -5.15 -8.11 -21.07
C ASP A 202 -4.32 -6.95 -21.66
N THR A 203 -4.16 -5.86 -20.90
CA THR A 203 -3.40 -4.67 -21.34
C THR A 203 -1.89 -4.90 -21.31
N VAL A 204 -1.39 -5.59 -20.29
CA VAL A 204 0.05 -5.65 -19.94
C VAL A 204 0.70 -6.98 -20.31
N THR A 205 0.01 -8.12 -20.19
CA THR A 205 0.59 -9.48 -20.30
C THR A 205 0.77 -10.02 -21.70
N ALA A 206 0.41 -9.28 -22.75
CA ALA A 206 0.79 -9.64 -24.11
C ALA A 206 2.33 -9.71 -24.31
N ASP A 207 3.10 -9.13 -23.38
CA ASP A 207 4.56 -9.06 -23.41
C ASP A 207 5.11 -9.25 -21.99
N SER A 208 5.98 -10.26 -21.79
CA SER A 208 6.55 -10.57 -20.47
C SER A 208 7.41 -9.43 -19.92
N ASP A 209 8.06 -8.68 -20.80
CA ASP A 209 8.96 -7.61 -20.40
C ASP A 209 8.16 -6.38 -19.96
N ARG A 210 7.05 -6.10 -20.66
CA ARG A 210 6.09 -5.07 -20.25
C ARG A 210 5.44 -5.39 -18.90
N LEU A 211 5.15 -6.65 -18.60
CA LEU A 211 4.66 -7.06 -17.27
C LEU A 211 5.70 -6.84 -16.18
N CYS A 212 6.95 -7.21 -16.42
CA CYS A 212 8.03 -6.94 -15.48
C CYS A 212 8.22 -5.44 -15.26
N PHE A 213 8.16 -4.65 -16.34
CA PHE A 213 8.21 -3.20 -16.27
C PHE A 213 7.05 -2.61 -15.45
N PHE A 214 5.83 -3.09 -15.66
CA PHE A 214 4.66 -2.66 -14.89
C PHE A 214 4.85 -2.90 -13.38
N PHE A 215 5.29 -4.09 -12.97
CA PHE A 215 5.57 -4.35 -11.55
C PHE A 215 6.70 -3.48 -11.00
N ARG A 216 7.74 -3.20 -11.79
CA ARG A 216 8.82 -2.27 -11.40
C ARG A 216 8.27 -0.86 -11.19
N LEU A 217 7.51 -0.34 -12.15
CA LEU A 217 6.87 0.97 -12.08
C LEU A 217 5.99 1.08 -10.83
N CYS A 218 5.11 0.11 -10.59
CA CYS A 218 4.26 0.11 -9.40
C CYS A 218 5.05 0.06 -8.10
N THR A 219 6.11 -0.76 -8.04
CA THR A 219 6.99 -0.84 -6.87
C THR A 219 7.64 0.51 -6.58
N GLU A 220 8.24 1.14 -7.59
CA GLU A 220 8.90 2.44 -7.43
C GLU A 220 7.92 3.54 -7.02
N VAL A 221 6.76 3.63 -7.68
CA VAL A 221 5.73 4.63 -7.38
C VAL A 221 5.18 4.46 -5.97
N CYS A 222 4.78 3.25 -5.57
CA CYS A 222 4.20 3.03 -4.24
C CYS A 222 5.22 3.22 -3.10
N VAL A 223 6.50 2.95 -3.34
CA VAL A 223 7.58 3.24 -2.40
C VAL A 223 7.83 4.75 -2.28
N GLU A 224 7.84 5.46 -3.40
CA GLU A 224 8.06 6.92 -3.44
C GLU A 224 6.91 7.68 -2.77
N LEU A 225 5.67 7.23 -2.97
CA LEU A 225 4.47 7.80 -2.34
C LEU A 225 4.26 7.37 -0.88
N TYR A 226 5.12 6.51 -0.33
CA TYR A 226 4.92 5.99 1.01
C TYR A 226 5.02 7.11 2.07
N GLN A 227 3.93 7.26 2.82
CA GLN A 227 3.91 8.00 4.07
C GLN A 227 3.29 7.10 5.14
N PRO A 228 3.73 7.17 6.41
CA PRO A 228 3.12 6.39 7.49
C PRO A 228 1.60 6.57 7.60
N SER A 229 1.10 7.77 7.30
CA SER A 229 -0.33 8.11 7.24
C SER A 229 -1.04 7.60 5.96
N LYS A 230 -0.31 7.38 4.87
CA LYS A 230 -0.83 6.93 3.56
C LYS A 230 -0.26 5.56 3.15
N SER A 231 -0.17 4.60 4.08
CA SER A 231 0.36 3.26 3.77
C SER A 231 -0.50 2.45 2.78
N GLN A 232 -1.72 2.91 2.54
CA GLN A 232 -2.71 2.28 1.68
C GLN A 232 -2.26 2.07 0.23
N TYR A 233 -1.33 2.87 -0.31
CA TYR A 233 -0.80 2.67 -1.67
C TYR A 233 -0.01 1.38 -1.80
N VAL A 234 0.83 1.09 -0.82
CA VAL A 234 1.60 -0.16 -0.74
C VAL A 234 0.68 -1.36 -0.52
N ASP A 235 -0.35 -1.20 0.32
CA ASP A 235 -1.36 -2.24 0.56
C ASP A 235 -2.20 -2.52 -0.70
N ALA A 236 -2.62 -1.48 -1.42
CA ALA A 236 -3.32 -1.60 -2.70
C ALA A 236 -2.46 -2.33 -3.74
N TYR A 237 -1.19 -1.95 -3.90
CA TYR A 237 -0.29 -2.63 -4.84
C TYR A 237 -0.07 -4.09 -4.47
N SER A 238 0.14 -4.39 -3.19
CA SER A 238 0.26 -5.79 -2.74
C SER A 238 -1.00 -6.60 -3.06
N LYS A 239 -2.18 -5.97 -2.91
CA LYS A 239 -3.45 -6.60 -3.29
C LYS A 239 -3.54 -6.87 -4.79
N LEU A 240 -3.07 -5.94 -5.62
CA LEU A 240 -3.04 -6.10 -7.07
C LEU A 240 -2.20 -7.32 -7.46
N VAL A 241 -0.99 -7.41 -6.92
CA VAL A 241 -0.08 -8.55 -7.14
C VAL A 241 -0.76 -9.85 -6.75
N GLY A 242 -1.38 -9.91 -5.58
CA GLY A 242 -2.11 -11.10 -5.11
C GLY A 242 -3.25 -11.50 -6.06
N THR A 243 -4.07 -10.54 -6.50
CA THR A 243 -5.17 -10.80 -7.44
C THR A 243 -4.67 -11.24 -8.82
N ILE A 244 -3.60 -10.62 -9.34
CA ILE A 244 -2.98 -11.01 -10.62
C ILE A 244 -2.44 -12.44 -10.54
N ILE A 245 -1.67 -12.78 -9.50
CA ILE A 245 -1.11 -14.13 -9.32
C ILE A 245 -2.23 -15.17 -9.19
N TYR A 246 -3.30 -14.84 -8.46
CA TYR A 246 -4.48 -15.70 -8.36
C TYR A 246 -5.13 -15.99 -9.72
N LYS A 247 -5.30 -14.95 -10.55
CA LYS A 247 -5.87 -15.08 -11.90
C LYS A 247 -4.99 -15.89 -12.84
N SER A 248 -3.68 -15.78 -12.69
CA SER A 248 -2.72 -16.62 -13.41
C SER A 248 -2.49 -17.98 -12.75
N HIS A 249 -3.53 -18.53 -12.10
CA HIS A 249 -3.56 -19.85 -11.47
C HIS A 249 -2.43 -20.11 -10.45
N GLY A 250 -1.97 -19.08 -9.75
CA GLY A 250 -0.89 -19.22 -8.78
C GLY A 250 0.47 -19.49 -9.42
N SER A 251 0.76 -18.87 -10.57
CA SER A 251 2.04 -19.04 -11.27
C SER A 251 3.26 -18.74 -10.37
N ILE A 252 4.02 -19.79 -10.04
CA ILE A 252 5.27 -19.70 -9.26
C ILE A 252 6.27 -18.78 -9.97
N LYS A 253 6.32 -18.86 -11.30
CA LYS A 253 7.17 -18.01 -12.14
C LYS A 253 6.85 -16.53 -11.92
N MET A 254 5.57 -16.17 -11.93
CA MET A 254 5.15 -14.77 -11.71
C MET A 254 5.43 -14.29 -10.29
N THR A 255 5.19 -15.14 -9.28
CA THR A 255 5.55 -14.82 -7.89
C THR A 255 7.05 -14.55 -7.76
N SER A 256 7.89 -15.42 -8.35
CA SER A 256 9.34 -15.24 -8.36
C SER A 256 9.78 -13.97 -9.09
N GLN A 257 9.16 -13.67 -10.23
CA GLN A 257 9.41 -12.45 -11.00
C GLN A 257 9.11 -11.19 -10.18
N VAL A 258 7.93 -11.11 -9.54
CA VAL A 258 7.55 -9.93 -8.73
C VAL A 258 8.52 -9.75 -7.56
N LEU A 259 8.84 -10.83 -6.83
CA LEU A 259 9.79 -10.76 -5.71
C LEU A 259 11.18 -10.34 -6.17
N SER A 260 11.64 -10.87 -7.31
CA SER A 260 12.93 -10.49 -7.91
C SER A 260 12.97 -9.01 -8.26
N ILE A 261 11.90 -8.47 -8.87
CA ILE A 261 11.78 -7.05 -9.19
C ILE A 261 11.84 -6.20 -7.92
N VAL A 262 11.12 -6.59 -6.86
CA VAL A 262 11.16 -5.86 -5.57
C VAL A 262 12.58 -5.84 -4.99
N VAL A 263 13.29 -6.97 -5.02
CA VAL A 263 14.69 -7.05 -4.56
C VAL A 263 15.63 -6.19 -5.41
N LEU A 264 15.47 -6.20 -6.74
CA LEU A 264 16.28 -5.37 -7.63
C LEU A 264 16.05 -3.87 -7.39
N VAL A 265 14.79 -3.46 -7.19
CA VAL A 265 14.47 -2.06 -6.85
C VAL A 265 15.06 -1.67 -5.49
N ILE A 266 15.02 -2.56 -4.50
CA ILE A 266 15.68 -2.34 -3.19
C ILE A 266 17.18 -2.12 -3.39
N ALA A 267 17.85 -3.04 -4.10
CA ALA A 267 19.29 -2.98 -4.34
C ALA A 267 19.69 -1.67 -5.04
N GLN A 268 18.99 -1.32 -6.13
CA GLN A 268 19.24 -0.09 -6.87
C GLN A 268 19.03 1.17 -6.01
N LYS A 269 17.97 1.21 -5.18
CA LYS A 269 17.68 2.36 -4.32
C LYS A 269 18.68 2.46 -3.15
N GLN A 270 19.10 1.34 -2.58
CA GLN A 270 20.14 1.30 -1.54
C GLN A 270 21.48 1.79 -2.08
N GLU A 271 21.89 1.33 -3.26
CA GLU A 271 23.13 1.75 -3.91
C GLU A 271 23.12 3.25 -4.21
N LYS A 272 22.00 3.78 -4.71
CA LYS A 272 21.88 5.21 -5.05
C LYS A 272 21.80 6.14 -3.82
N LEU A 273 21.09 5.73 -2.76
CA LEU A 273 20.82 6.58 -1.61
C LEU A 273 21.79 6.37 -0.43
N GLY A 274 22.48 5.23 -0.38
CA GLY A 274 23.42 4.87 0.68
C GLY A 274 22.79 4.98 2.07
N THR A 275 23.31 5.90 2.90
CA THR A 275 22.82 6.14 4.26
C THR A 275 21.46 6.83 4.32
N GLN A 276 21.02 7.47 3.24
CA GLN A 276 19.70 8.10 3.14
C GLN A 276 18.60 7.12 2.73
N PHE A 277 18.94 5.84 2.53
CA PHE A 277 17.97 4.83 2.18
C PHE A 277 16.92 4.64 3.28
N ASN A 278 15.66 4.88 2.91
CA ASN A 278 14.53 4.64 3.80
C ASN A 278 14.02 3.21 3.61
N GLN A 279 14.29 2.34 4.59
CA GLN A 279 13.85 0.94 4.58
C GLN A 279 12.35 0.73 4.86
N LYS A 280 11.64 1.71 5.44
CA LYS A 280 10.25 1.56 5.90
C LYS A 280 9.25 1.21 4.79
N PRO A 281 9.25 1.87 3.61
CA PRO A 281 8.35 1.53 2.51
C PRO A 281 8.54 0.09 2.04
N PHE A 282 9.78 -0.36 1.93
CA PHE A 282 10.12 -1.70 1.46
C PHE A 282 9.74 -2.78 2.48
N LEU A 283 9.98 -2.54 3.77
CA LEU A 283 9.51 -3.42 4.84
C LEU A 283 7.99 -3.58 4.81
N LYS A 284 7.26 -2.46 4.64
CA LYS A 284 5.81 -2.46 4.51
C LYS A 284 5.37 -3.24 3.28
N LEU A 285 6.02 -3.03 2.12
CA LEU A 285 5.72 -3.73 0.88
C LEU A 285 5.94 -5.23 1.01
N LEU A 286 7.10 -5.67 1.51
CA LEU A 286 7.40 -7.07 1.72
C LEU A 286 6.41 -7.72 2.71
N SER A 287 6.07 -7.02 3.79
CA SER A 287 5.07 -7.51 4.75
C SER A 287 3.68 -7.64 4.12
N SER A 288 3.25 -6.68 3.31
CA SER A 288 1.92 -6.69 2.68
C SER A 288 1.86 -7.71 1.53
N LEU A 289 2.90 -7.82 0.71
CA LEU A 289 3.06 -8.87 -0.30
C LEU A 289 3.04 -10.24 0.35
N PHE A 290 3.77 -10.43 1.45
CA PHE A 290 3.77 -11.69 2.18
C PHE A 290 2.36 -12.05 2.64
N ILE A 291 1.60 -11.11 3.21
CA ILE A 291 0.22 -11.36 3.65
C ILE A 291 -0.65 -11.83 2.48
N GLU A 292 -0.56 -11.15 1.33
CA GLU A 292 -1.34 -11.53 0.14
C GLU A 292 -0.90 -12.87 -0.45
N LEU A 293 0.41 -13.10 -0.60
CA LEU A 293 0.97 -14.38 -1.04
C LEU A 293 0.60 -15.50 -0.08
N ASN A 294 0.56 -15.25 1.22
CA ASN A 294 0.19 -16.24 2.20
C ASN A 294 -1.30 -16.56 2.20
N ASN A 295 -2.16 -15.57 1.94
CA ASN A 295 -3.57 -15.83 1.66
C ASN A 295 -3.72 -16.70 0.39
N LEU A 296 -2.82 -16.58 -0.58
CA LEU A 296 -2.77 -17.47 -1.75
C LEU A 296 -2.19 -18.86 -1.42
N PHE A 297 -1.13 -18.95 -0.61
CA PHE A 297 -0.53 -20.22 -0.16
C PHE A 297 -1.51 -21.03 0.69
N SER A 298 -2.30 -20.35 1.52
CA SER A 298 -3.38 -20.96 2.31
C SER A 298 -4.59 -21.35 1.45
N HIS A 299 -4.68 -20.85 0.21
CA HIS A 299 -5.70 -21.26 -0.74
C HIS A 299 -5.26 -22.56 -1.44
N ARG A 300 -6.18 -23.53 -1.52
CA ARG A 300 -6.02 -24.93 -1.99
C ARG A 300 -5.39 -25.18 -3.37
N LEU A 301 -4.78 -24.18 -4.02
CA LEU A 301 -4.25 -24.27 -5.39
C LEU A 301 -2.72 -24.22 -5.43
N PHE A 302 -2.06 -23.35 -4.64
CA PHE A 302 -0.62 -23.13 -4.77
C PHE A 302 0.22 -24.15 -4.01
N LEU A 303 -0.11 -24.39 -2.74
CA LEU A 303 0.65 -25.29 -1.87
C LEU A 303 0.67 -26.74 -2.41
N PRO A 304 -0.42 -27.27 -2.99
CA PRO A 304 -0.38 -28.56 -3.69
C PRO A 304 0.51 -28.56 -4.94
N LEU A 305 0.54 -27.48 -5.72
CA LEU A 305 1.42 -27.38 -6.90
C LEU A 305 2.89 -27.39 -6.51
N LEU A 306 3.25 -26.66 -5.43
CA LEU A 306 4.62 -26.59 -4.92
C LEU A 306 5.03 -27.92 -4.26
N LEU A 307 4.20 -28.49 -3.40
CA LEU A 307 4.56 -29.67 -2.62
C LEU A 307 4.38 -31.01 -3.36
N LYS A 308 3.79 -31.01 -4.57
CA LYS A 308 3.73 -32.17 -5.48
C LYS A 308 5.09 -32.52 -6.10
N GLN A 309 6.03 -31.57 -6.14
CA GLN A 309 7.43 -31.83 -6.51
C GLN A 309 8.23 -32.07 -5.23
N GLU A 310 8.32 -33.34 -4.79
CA GLU A 310 8.80 -33.74 -3.46
C GLU A 310 10.21 -33.27 -3.07
N ASN A 311 11.07 -32.88 -4.03
CA ASN A 311 12.44 -32.44 -3.73
C ASN A 311 12.65 -30.92 -3.97
N ASP A 312 12.41 -30.44 -5.19
CA ASP A 312 12.66 -29.02 -5.52
C ASP A 312 11.64 -28.09 -4.85
N GLY A 313 10.36 -28.48 -4.90
CA GLY A 313 9.28 -27.69 -4.32
C GLY A 313 9.30 -27.66 -2.80
N TRP A 314 9.67 -28.76 -2.15
CA TRP A 314 9.90 -28.81 -0.70
C TRP A 314 11.06 -27.94 -0.27
N THR A 315 12.16 -27.93 -1.03
CA THR A 315 13.32 -27.06 -0.76
C THR A 315 12.94 -25.58 -0.86
N VAL A 316 12.17 -25.20 -1.89
CA VAL A 316 11.66 -23.83 -2.03
C VAL A 316 10.70 -23.48 -0.89
N CYS A 317 9.77 -24.38 -0.55
CA CYS A 317 8.83 -24.19 0.57
C CYS A 317 9.57 -24.02 1.91
N TYR A 318 10.61 -24.83 2.14
CA TYR A 318 11.48 -24.72 3.32
C TYR A 318 12.15 -23.35 3.38
N LYS A 319 12.81 -22.90 2.30
CA LYS A 319 13.47 -21.58 2.25
C LYS A 319 12.48 -20.44 2.50
N LEU A 320 11.29 -20.49 1.90
CA LEU A 320 10.24 -19.50 2.12
C LEU A 320 9.72 -19.50 3.57
N THR A 321 9.55 -20.69 4.16
CA THR A 321 9.09 -20.84 5.55
C THR A 321 10.16 -20.34 6.52
N VAL A 322 11.45 -20.62 6.26
CA VAL A 322 12.57 -20.08 7.03
C VAL A 322 12.59 -18.55 6.95
N ALA A 323 12.44 -17.97 5.75
CA ALA A 323 12.39 -16.52 5.59
C ALA A 323 11.20 -15.89 6.33
N LEU A 324 10.02 -16.52 6.24
CA LEU A 324 8.81 -16.13 6.96
C LEU A 324 9.04 -16.10 8.48
N LEU A 325 9.52 -17.22 9.05
CA LEU A 325 9.71 -17.35 10.49
C LEU A 325 10.83 -16.43 11.00
N SER A 326 11.90 -16.25 10.21
CA SER A 326 12.98 -15.31 10.52
C SER A 326 12.49 -13.86 10.54
N PHE A 327 11.66 -13.48 9.58
CA PHE A 327 11.05 -12.15 9.56
C PHE A 327 10.07 -11.95 10.73
N LEU A 328 9.25 -12.96 11.04
CA LEU A 328 8.39 -12.93 12.21
C LEU A 328 9.21 -12.74 13.49
N ARG A 329 10.33 -13.44 13.62
CA ARG A 329 11.26 -13.30 14.74
C ARG A 329 11.74 -11.85 14.88
N LEU A 330 12.17 -11.22 13.78
CA LEU A 330 12.61 -9.83 13.79
C LEU A 330 11.50 -8.87 14.23
N LEU A 331 10.26 -9.08 13.76
CA LEU A 331 9.11 -8.28 14.15
C LEU A 331 8.75 -8.43 15.64
N LEU A 332 9.08 -9.57 16.25
CA LEU A 332 8.78 -9.89 17.65
C LEU A 332 9.98 -9.67 18.59
N SER A 333 11.21 -9.54 18.07
CA SER A 333 12.46 -9.39 18.83
C SER A 333 12.55 -8.14 19.72
N PRO A 334 12.15 -6.92 19.30
CA PRO A 334 12.23 -5.73 20.14
C PRO A 334 11.19 -5.71 21.28
N MET A 335 10.39 -6.76 21.46
CA MET A 335 9.29 -6.82 22.43
C MET A 335 9.65 -7.47 23.76
N ASN A 336 10.91 -7.89 23.95
CA ASN A 336 11.33 -8.59 25.17
C ASN A 336 11.56 -7.64 26.36
N GLU A 337 11.64 -6.32 26.15
CA GLU A 337 11.97 -5.37 27.22
C GLU A 337 10.83 -4.38 27.57
N GLU A 338 9.91 -4.07 26.65
CA GLU A 338 8.72 -3.26 26.98
C GLU A 338 7.46 -3.80 26.28
N ARG A 339 6.36 -3.93 27.05
CA ARG A 339 5.02 -4.32 26.57
C ARG A 339 4.41 -3.24 25.67
N SER A 340 5.02 -2.95 24.52
CA SER A 340 4.40 -2.09 23.51
C SER A 340 3.29 -2.86 22.78
N LYS A 341 2.22 -2.16 22.39
CA LYS A 341 1.11 -2.77 21.64
C LYS A 341 1.61 -3.14 20.24
N LEU A 342 1.50 -4.42 19.87
CA LEU A 342 1.76 -4.91 18.50
C LEU A 342 1.03 -4.05 17.46
N SER A 343 1.76 -3.60 16.43
CA SER A 343 1.16 -2.87 15.31
C SER A 343 0.08 -3.71 14.63
N ARG A 344 -0.91 -3.05 14.00
CA ARG A 344 -1.97 -3.76 13.26
C ARG A 344 -1.40 -4.69 12.19
N SER A 345 -0.37 -4.25 11.46
CA SER A 345 0.31 -5.05 10.43
C SER A 345 1.03 -6.26 11.04
N THR A 346 1.70 -6.11 12.18
CA THR A 346 2.34 -7.25 12.87
C THR A 346 1.31 -8.28 13.34
N LYS A 347 0.16 -7.83 13.88
CA LYS A 347 -0.93 -8.74 14.26
C LYS A 347 -1.48 -9.51 13.06
N THR A 348 -1.74 -8.82 11.95
CA THR A 348 -2.22 -9.46 10.72
C THR A 348 -1.18 -10.43 10.16
N PHE A 349 0.10 -10.08 10.19
CA PHE A 349 1.18 -10.96 9.76
C PHE A 349 1.29 -12.23 10.61
N TYR A 350 1.22 -12.09 11.94
CA TYR A 350 1.19 -13.23 12.86
C TYR A 350 -0.02 -14.13 12.60
N GLN A 351 -1.22 -13.55 12.44
CA GLN A 351 -2.43 -14.30 12.12
C GLN A 351 -2.35 -15.02 10.77
N GLY A 352 -1.73 -14.40 9.76
CA GLY A 352 -1.44 -15.05 8.49
C GLY A 352 -0.51 -16.25 8.69
N THR A 353 0.60 -16.06 9.40
CA THR A 353 1.57 -17.12 9.69
C THR A 353 0.92 -18.29 10.45
N LEU A 354 0.06 -17.98 11.41
CA LEU A 354 -0.72 -18.97 12.14
C LEU A 354 -1.61 -19.80 11.20
N ARG A 355 -2.39 -19.15 10.33
CA ARG A 355 -3.25 -19.84 9.36
C ARG A 355 -2.45 -20.73 8.42
N PHE A 356 -1.32 -20.23 7.93
CA PHE A 356 -0.40 -21.00 7.10
C PHE A 356 0.07 -22.27 7.79
N LEU A 357 0.59 -22.17 9.02
CA LEU A 357 1.08 -23.33 9.75
C LEU A 357 -0.04 -24.33 10.07
N VAL A 358 -1.27 -23.86 10.31
CA VAL A 358 -2.44 -24.74 10.49
C VAL A 358 -2.76 -25.49 9.19
N VAL A 359 -2.72 -24.82 8.04
CA VAL A 359 -2.88 -25.48 6.73
C VAL A 359 -1.75 -26.50 6.52
N MET A 360 -0.50 -26.15 6.80
CA MET A 360 0.63 -27.09 6.72
C MET A 360 0.44 -28.31 7.63
N LEU A 361 -0.04 -28.11 8.86
CA LEU A 361 -0.30 -29.19 9.82
C LEU A 361 -1.37 -30.16 9.31
N HIS A 362 -2.46 -29.65 8.74
CA HIS A 362 -3.55 -30.49 8.25
C HIS A 362 -3.20 -31.15 6.90
N ASP A 363 -2.66 -30.36 5.97
CA ASP A 363 -2.51 -30.75 4.57
C ASP A 363 -1.17 -31.42 4.25
N TYR A 364 -0.10 -31.11 5.01
CA TYR A 364 1.27 -31.57 4.77
C TYR A 364 2.06 -31.79 6.08
N PRO A 365 1.55 -32.59 7.04
CA PRO A 365 2.20 -32.75 8.33
C PRO A 365 3.60 -33.37 8.23
N GLU A 366 3.86 -34.21 7.23
CA GLU A 366 5.17 -34.82 6.98
C GLU A 366 6.25 -33.77 6.69
N PHE A 367 5.90 -32.68 6.01
CA PHE A 367 6.81 -31.56 5.77
C PHE A 367 7.21 -30.89 7.08
N LEU A 368 6.24 -30.59 7.95
CA LEU A 368 6.52 -30.04 9.28
C LEU A 368 7.36 -31.02 10.12
N CYS A 369 7.04 -32.31 10.09
CA CYS A 369 7.82 -33.35 10.79
C CYS A 369 9.27 -33.41 10.31
N LYS A 370 9.54 -33.17 9.03
CA LYS A 370 10.89 -33.22 8.47
C LYS A 370 11.74 -32.01 8.86
N HIS A 371 11.11 -30.84 9.02
CA HIS A 371 11.79 -29.54 9.19
C HIS A 371 11.55 -28.88 10.55
N TYR A 372 10.82 -29.53 11.48
CA TYR A 372 10.38 -28.92 12.74
C TYR A 372 11.53 -28.27 13.52
N LEU A 373 12.70 -28.93 13.55
CA LEU A 373 13.85 -28.47 14.31
C LEU A 373 14.32 -27.10 13.80
N SER A 374 14.50 -26.92 12.49
CA SER A 374 14.89 -25.63 11.92
C SER A 374 13.84 -24.55 12.24
N PHE A 375 12.55 -24.87 12.09
CA PHE A 375 11.48 -23.90 12.30
C PHE A 375 11.33 -23.45 13.76
N ILE A 376 11.44 -24.36 14.74
CA ILE A 376 11.30 -23.98 16.16
C ILE A 376 12.46 -23.09 16.65
N HIS A 377 13.66 -23.24 16.08
CA HIS A 377 14.82 -22.39 16.42
C HIS A 377 14.66 -20.95 15.92
N LEU A 378 13.87 -20.75 14.87
CA LEU A 378 13.55 -19.42 14.35
C LEU A 378 12.47 -18.71 15.18
N LEU A 379 11.72 -19.42 16.01
CA LEU A 379 10.61 -18.85 16.78
C LEU A 379 11.02 -18.54 18.24
N PRO A 380 10.76 -17.31 18.74
CA PRO A 380 10.92 -16.98 20.15
C PRO A 380 10.15 -17.96 21.07
N LEU A 381 10.66 -18.21 22.27
CA LEU A 381 10.01 -19.10 23.25
C LEU A 381 8.60 -18.63 23.63
N SER A 382 8.34 -17.32 23.56
CA SER A 382 7.03 -16.72 23.80
C SER A 382 5.97 -17.08 22.75
N CYS A 383 6.38 -17.54 21.56
CA CYS A 383 5.47 -17.96 20.47
C CYS A 383 4.93 -19.38 20.70
N ILE A 384 4.35 -19.63 21.87
CA ILE A 384 3.89 -20.97 22.31
C ILE A 384 2.96 -21.60 21.28
N GLN A 385 1.97 -20.86 20.80
CA GLN A 385 0.96 -21.37 19.86
C GLN A 385 1.58 -21.86 18.54
N LEU A 386 2.47 -21.05 17.92
CA LEU A 386 3.10 -21.41 16.65
C LEU A 386 4.05 -22.61 16.82
N ARG A 387 4.81 -22.65 17.93
CA ARG A 387 5.69 -23.77 18.25
C ARG A 387 4.90 -25.06 18.45
N ASN A 388 3.78 -24.99 19.16
CA ASN A 388 2.91 -26.15 19.38
C ASN A 388 2.36 -26.69 18.07
N ILE A 389 1.89 -25.83 17.16
CA ILE A 389 1.38 -26.28 15.85
C ILE A 389 2.44 -27.08 15.07
N ILE A 390 3.70 -26.61 15.07
CA ILE A 390 4.79 -27.29 14.38
C ILE A 390 5.12 -28.63 15.08
N LEU A 391 5.19 -28.63 16.41
CA LEU A 391 5.55 -29.82 17.20
C LEU A 391 4.43 -30.85 17.32
N SER A 392 3.18 -30.45 17.06
CA SER A 392 2.02 -31.36 17.01
C SER A 392 1.88 -32.07 15.68
N ALA A 393 2.74 -31.82 14.69
CA ALA A 393 2.72 -32.54 13.43
C ALA A 393 3.17 -33.99 13.61
N PHE A 394 2.42 -34.92 13.02
CA PHE A 394 2.77 -36.33 12.94
C PHE A 394 2.38 -36.89 11.56
N PRO A 395 3.08 -37.90 11.01
CA PRO A 395 2.76 -38.47 9.71
C PRO A 395 1.31 -38.99 9.67
N ARG A 396 0.60 -38.79 8.55
CA ARG A 396 -0.81 -39.20 8.41
C ARG A 396 -1.05 -40.70 8.57
N THR A 397 -0.02 -41.51 8.31
CA THR A 397 -0.06 -42.96 8.49
C THR A 397 0.01 -43.39 9.96
N MET A 398 0.34 -42.47 10.87
CA MET A 398 0.46 -42.74 12.30
C MET A 398 -0.89 -42.56 12.98
N ILE A 399 -1.38 -43.60 13.65
CA ILE A 399 -2.55 -43.53 14.51
C ILE A 399 -2.05 -43.28 15.93
N LEU A 400 -2.38 -42.11 16.48
CA LEU A 400 -2.02 -41.78 17.85
C LEU A 400 -3.03 -42.42 18.82
N PRO A 401 -2.57 -43.17 19.83
CA PRO A 401 -3.43 -43.63 20.91
C PRO A 401 -3.94 -42.44 21.72
N ASP A 402 -5.16 -42.55 22.25
CA ASP A 402 -5.72 -41.55 23.16
C ASP A 402 -4.90 -41.50 24.46
N PRO A 403 -4.30 -40.33 24.76
CA PRO A 403 -3.40 -40.17 25.91
C PRO A 403 -4.10 -40.30 27.27
N PHE A 404 -5.43 -40.26 27.31
CA PHE A 404 -6.20 -40.34 28.57
C PHE A 404 -6.79 -41.73 28.84
N THR A 405 -6.75 -42.65 27.88
CA THR A 405 -7.41 -43.97 28.00
C THR A 405 -6.45 -45.16 27.86
N ILE A 406 -5.27 -44.97 27.24
CA ILE A 406 -4.32 -46.06 26.97
C ILE A 406 -3.16 -46.00 27.98
N THR A 407 -2.90 -47.12 28.68
CA THR A 407 -1.74 -47.24 29.59
C THR A 407 -0.44 -47.16 28.79
N LEU A 408 0.57 -46.45 29.34
CA LEU A 408 1.85 -46.10 28.69
C LEU A 408 2.55 -47.25 27.94
N GLY A 409 2.28 -48.52 28.30
CA GLY A 409 2.88 -49.71 27.72
C GLY A 409 2.60 -49.92 26.22
N TYR A 410 1.50 -49.38 25.66
CA TYR A 410 1.20 -49.54 24.22
C TYR A 410 2.07 -48.61 23.33
N MET A 411 2.56 -47.49 23.87
CA MET A 411 3.36 -46.51 23.12
C MET A 411 4.81 -46.97 22.88
N ALA A 412 5.30 -47.96 23.63
CA ALA A 412 6.70 -48.42 23.61
C ALA A 412 7.10 -49.24 22.35
N ASN A 413 6.16 -49.55 21.45
CA ASN A 413 6.42 -50.40 20.27
C ASN A 413 6.75 -49.62 18.98
N ASN A 414 6.69 -48.28 18.99
CA ASN A 414 7.12 -47.47 17.85
C ASN A 414 8.62 -47.15 17.94
N ALA A 415 9.46 -48.07 17.45
CA ALA A 415 10.91 -47.91 17.37
C ALA A 415 11.38 -47.14 16.11
N THR A 416 10.46 -46.62 15.31
CA THR A 416 10.76 -45.89 14.07
C THR A 416 11.39 -44.54 14.39
N LYS A 417 12.66 -44.37 14.02
CA LYS A 417 13.37 -43.10 14.20
C LYS A 417 12.74 -42.02 13.30
N PRO A 418 12.45 -40.81 13.82
CA PRO A 418 11.97 -39.72 12.97
C PRO A 418 13.06 -39.33 11.97
N LYS A 419 12.67 -39.09 10.70
CA LYS A 419 13.57 -38.59 9.68
C LYS A 419 13.88 -37.12 9.95
N LEU A 420 15.08 -36.84 10.46
CA LEU A 420 15.58 -35.49 10.68
C LEU A 420 16.40 -35.04 9.45
N LEU A 421 16.02 -33.93 8.82
CA LEU A 421 16.94 -33.18 7.96
C LEU A 421 17.75 -32.24 8.84
N LEU A 422 18.89 -32.73 9.32
CA LEU A 422 19.97 -31.87 9.81
C LEU A 422 20.82 -31.49 8.60
N GLU A 423 20.38 -30.52 7.80
CA GLU A 423 21.35 -29.78 7.00
C GLU A 423 22.21 -28.97 7.96
N GLU A 424 23.52 -29.00 7.76
CA GLU A 424 24.58 -28.39 8.58
C GLU A 424 24.28 -26.91 8.89
N VAL A 425 23.54 -26.64 9.97
CA VAL A 425 23.42 -25.29 10.57
C VAL A 425 24.43 -25.14 11.73
N VAL A 426 25.33 -26.10 11.91
CA VAL A 426 26.40 -26.02 12.90
C VAL A 426 27.71 -25.72 12.16
N MET A 427 28.32 -24.59 12.53
CA MET A 427 29.66 -24.08 12.12
C MET A 427 29.68 -22.94 11.09
N GLN A 428 28.96 -21.84 11.32
CA GLN A 428 29.57 -20.50 11.16
C GLN A 428 29.10 -19.62 12.33
N HIS A 429 29.96 -19.53 13.34
CA HIS A 429 29.92 -18.49 14.37
C HIS A 429 30.29 -17.14 13.79
#